data_AF-A0A8T3T226-F1
#
_entry.id   AF-A0A8T3T226-F1
#
_cell.length_a   1.000
_cell.length_b   1.000
_cell.length_c   1.000
_cell.angle_alpha   90.00
_cell.angle_beta   90.00
_cell.angle_gamma   90.00
#
_symmetry.space_group_name_H-M   'P 1'
#
loop_
_entity.id
_entity.type
_entity.pdbx_description
1 polymer ?
#
loop_
_entity_poly.entity_id
_entity_poly.type
_entity_poly.pdbx_seq_one_letter_code
_entity_poly.pdbx_strand_id
1 'polypeptide(L)' 'MRPDERLYYALKDHSKNRGQIDLVALFAARPQPVPEFDGEFLMYRVGDCVSARDIHAAIYDSLRLCKNF' A
#
# COMPACT_ATOMS: atom_id res chain seq x y z
N MET A 1 7.02 -12.67 15.54
CA MET A 1 7.90 -11.60 15.05
C MET A 1 7.00 -10.59 14.34
N ARG A 2 6.99 -9.31 14.72
CA ARG A 2 6.27 -8.26 13.98
C ARG A 2 7.30 -7.52 13.12
N PRO A 3 6.99 -7.15 11.87
CA PRO A 3 7.90 -6.36 11.03
C PRO A 3 8.29 -5.04 11.71
N ASP A 4 9.42 -4.45 11.33
CA ASP A 4 9.79 -3.12 11.81
C ASP A 4 8.85 -2.07 11.19
N GLU A 5 7.87 -1.61 11.97
CA GLU A 5 6.87 -0.64 11.52
C GLU A 5 7.29 0.82 11.77
N ARG A 6 8.48 1.08 12.35
CA ARG A 6 8.89 2.45 12.73
C ARG A 6 8.93 3.39 11.54
N LEU A 7 9.50 2.93 10.43
CA LEU A 7 9.57 3.70 9.19
C LEU A 7 8.17 3.94 8.60
N TYR A 8 7.28 2.94 8.68
CA TYR A 8 5.91 3.07 8.21
C TYR A 8 5.19 4.21 8.94
N TYR A 9 5.23 4.23 10.28
CA TYR A 9 4.57 5.29 11.04
C TYR A 9 5.23 6.65 10.84
N ALA A 10 6.56 6.71 10.72
CA ALA A 10 7.27 7.96 10.44
C ALA A 10 6.86 8.59 9.08
N LEU A 11 6.52 7.77 8.09
CA LEU A 11 6.18 8.24 6.74
C LEU A 11 4.67 8.40 6.49
N LYS A 12 3.83 7.78 7.32
CA LYS A 12 2.38 7.71 7.11
C LYS A 12 1.74 9.09 6.95
N ASP A 13 2.09 10.04 7.81
CA ASP A 13 1.48 11.37 7.82
C ASP A 13 1.95 12.24 6.64
N HIS A 14 3.07 11.88 6.00
CA HIS A 14 3.59 12.54 4.80
C HIS A 14 3.03 11.97 3.50
N SER A 15 2.22 10.90 3.57
CA SER A 15 1.66 10.24 2.39
C SER A 15 0.26 10.76 2.03
N LYS A 16 0.00 10.93 0.74
CA LYS A 16 -1.30 11.40 0.20
C LYS A 16 -2.46 10.48 0.52
N ASN A 17 -2.20 9.21 0.81
CA ASN A 17 -3.22 8.23 1.15
C ASN A 17 -3.18 7.78 2.61
N ARG A 18 -2.26 8.30 3.44
CA ARG A 18 -2.06 7.87 4.84
C ARG A 18 -1.93 6.35 5.00
N GLY A 19 -1.39 5.68 3.99
CA GLY A 19 -1.30 4.21 3.96
C GLY A 19 -2.61 3.46 3.70
N GLN A 20 -3.68 4.13 3.26
CA GLN A 20 -4.96 3.52 2.89
C GLN A 20 -4.87 2.83 1.52
N ILE A 21 -5.55 1.69 1.41
CA ILE A 21 -5.66 0.90 0.18
C ILE A 21 -7.13 0.61 -0.04
N ASP A 22 -7.63 0.89 -1.24
CA ASP A 22 -8.93 0.42 -1.68
C ASP A 22 -8.77 -1.03 -2.18
N LEU A 23 -9.17 -1.97 -1.34
CA LEU A 23 -9.13 -3.40 -1.65
C LEU A 23 -10.03 -3.76 -2.84
N VAL A 24 -11.18 -3.09 -3.00
CA VAL A 24 -12.09 -3.35 -4.12
C VAL A 24 -11.45 -2.91 -5.43
N ALA A 25 -10.83 -1.73 -5.46
CA ALA A 25 -10.07 -1.27 -6.62
C ALA A 25 -8.86 -2.18 -6.91
N LEU A 26 -8.15 -2.60 -5.87
CA LEU A 26 -6.98 -3.48 -6.00
C LEU A 26 -7.36 -4.83 -6.62
N PHE A 27 -8.40 -5.49 -6.11
CA PHE A 27 -8.87 -6.77 -6.66
C PHE A 27 -9.49 -6.64 -8.05
N ALA A 28 -10.13 -5.51 -8.34
CA ALA A 28 -10.66 -5.20 -9.67
C ALA A 28 -9.57 -4.77 -10.68
N ALA A 29 -8.29 -4.76 -10.28
CA ALA A 29 -7.19 -4.25 -11.08
C ALA A 29 -7.46 -2.84 -11.63
N ARG A 30 -8.03 -1.97 -10.79
CA ARG A 30 -8.26 -0.55 -11.06
C ARG A 30 -7.22 0.31 -10.34
N PRO A 31 -6.92 1.53 -10.84
CA PRO A 31 -6.08 2.48 -10.15
C PRO A 31 -6.57 2.73 -8.73
N GLN A 32 -5.63 2.92 -7.80
CA GLN A 32 -5.98 3.30 -6.44
C GLN A 32 -6.45 4.77 -6.43
N PRO A 33 -7.51 5.09 -5.69
CA PRO A 33 -7.90 6.49 -5.51
C PRO A 33 -6.77 7.24 -4.82
N VAL A 34 -6.46 8.45 -5.30
CA VAL A 34 -5.49 9.36 -4.67
C VAL A 34 -6.28 10.34 -3.82
N PRO A 35 -6.29 10.20 -2.48
CA PRO A 35 -6.96 11.18 -1.64
C PRO A 35 -6.20 12.50 -1.70
N GLU A 36 -6.93 13.62 -1.60
CA GLU A 36 -6.35 14.97 -1.57
C GLU A 36 -5.84 15.34 -0.17
N PHE A 37 -5.06 14.45 0.47
CA PHE A 37 -4.32 14.83 1.66
C PHE A 37 -3.01 15.52 1.27
N ASP A 38 -2.58 16.47 2.11
CA ASP A 38 -1.30 17.16 1.96
C ASP A 38 -0.17 16.14 2.20
N GLY A 39 0.46 15.69 1.12
CA GLY A 39 1.44 14.62 1.15
C GLY A 39 2.21 14.53 -0.17
N GLU A 40 3.42 13.98 -0.12
CA GLU A 40 4.36 14.03 -1.24
C GLU A 40 4.32 12.76 -2.09
N PHE A 41 3.92 11.63 -1.50
CA PHE A 41 3.94 10.32 -2.14
C PHE A 41 2.72 9.47 -1.76
N LEU A 42 2.47 8.42 -2.53
CA LEU A 42 1.51 7.36 -2.18
C LEU A 42 2.24 6.24 -1.44
N MET A 43 1.63 5.72 -0.39
CA MET A 43 2.24 4.72 0.48
C MET A 43 1.36 3.48 0.59
N TYR A 44 1.90 2.32 0.23
CA TYR A 44 1.16 1.05 0.23
C TYR A 44 1.91 0.01 1.06
N ARG A 45 1.21 -0.72 1.93
CA ARG A 45 1.76 -1.90 2.60
C ARG A 45 1.42 -3.14 1.79
N VAL A 46 2.40 -4.01 1.58
CA VAL A 46 2.22 -5.26 0.84
C VAL A 46 2.94 -6.40 1.57
N GLY A 47 2.44 -7.63 1.39
CA GLY A 47 3.02 -8.84 1.97
C GLY A 47 3.05 -8.83 3.49
N ASP A 48 4.19 -9.23 4.06
CA ASP A 48 4.39 -9.38 5.50
C ASP A 48 4.17 -8.09 6.31
N CYS A 49 4.18 -6.92 5.65
CA CYS A 49 3.82 -5.64 6.26
C CYS A 49 2.31 -5.49 6.57
N VAL A 50 1.46 -6.37 6.02
CA VAL A 50 -0.01 -6.38 6.23
C VAL A 50 -0.43 -7.65 6.98
N SER A 51 0.07 -8.80 6.54
CA SER A 51 -0.16 -10.11 7.14
C SER A 51 0.91 -11.05 6.63
N ALA A 52 1.46 -11.91 7.48
CA ALA A 52 2.36 -12.97 7.03
C ALA A 52 1.59 -13.89 6.07
N ARG A 53 1.69 -13.61 4.78
CA ARG A 53 1.04 -14.33 3.68
C ARG A 53 2.10 -14.64 2.63
N ASP A 54 1.79 -15.68 1.86
CA ASP A 54 2.60 -16.20 0.77
C ASP A 54 3.19 -15.07 -0.12
N ILE A 55 4.50 -15.15 -0.38
CA ILE A 55 5.28 -14.20 -1.19
C ILE A 55 4.65 -13.98 -2.58
N HIS A 56 4.00 -15.01 -3.13
CA HIS A 56 3.29 -14.90 -4.41
C HIS A 56 2.17 -13.86 -4.36
N ALA A 57 1.38 -13.83 -3.29
CA ALA A 57 0.31 -12.85 -3.12
C ALA A 57 0.88 -11.42 -3.01
N ALA A 58 1.99 -11.25 -2.28
CA ALA A 58 2.66 -9.96 -2.14
C ALA A 58 3.17 -9.41 -3.48
N ILE A 59 3.74 -10.27 -4.33
CA ILE A 59 4.20 -9.89 -5.67
C ILE A 59 3.01 -9.48 -6.55
N TYR A 60 1.91 -10.25 -6.53
CA TYR A 60 0.73 -9.92 -7.33
C TYR A 60 0.07 -8.60 -6.92
N ASP A 61 -0.05 -8.32 -5.62
CA ASP A 61 -0.61 -7.06 -5.14
C ASP A 61 0.30 -5.88 -5.48
N SER A 62 1.62 -6.03 -5.36
CA SER A 62 2.59 -5.01 -5.79
C SER A 62 2.49 -4.73 -7.29
N LEU A 63 2.36 -5.78 -8.12
CA LEU A 63 2.21 -5.64 -9.56
C LEU A 63 0.93 -4.87 -9.92
N ARG A 64 -0.20 -5.16 -9.25
CA ARG A 64 -1.47 -4.45 -9.48
C ARG A 64 -1.37 -2.96 -9.14
N LEU A 65 -0.63 -2.61 -8.08
CA LEU A 65 -0.35 -1.23 -7.71
C LEU A 65 0.54 -0.52 -8.73
N CYS A 66 1.59 -1.20 -9.22
CA CYS A 66 2.57 -0.59 -10.14
C CYS A 66 2.09 -0.50 -11.60
N LYS A 67 1.18 -1.39 -12.03
CA LYS A 67 0.74 -1.45 -13.42
C LYS A 67 -0.27 -0.36 -13.79
N ASN A 68 -1.05 0.11 -12.82
CA ASN A 68 -2.23 0.95 -13.05
C ASN A 68 -2.07 2.34 -12.41
N PHE A 69 -0.99 3.05 -12.75
CA PHE A 69 -0.79 4.46 -12.38
C PHE A 69 -1.55 5.40 -13.31
#